data_AF-A0A1X1R9Q4-F1
#
_entry.id   AF-A0A1X1R9Q4-F1
#
_cell.length_a   1.000
_cell.length_b   1.000
_cell.length_c   1.000
_cell.angle_alpha   90.00
_cell.angle_beta   90.00
_cell.angle_gamma   90.00
#
_symmetry.space_group_name_H-M   'P 1'
#
loop_
_entity.id
_entity.type
_entity.pdbx_description
1 polymer ?
#
loop_
_entity_poly.entity_id
_entity_poly.type
_entity_poly.pdbx_seq_one_letter_code
_entity_poly.pdbx_strand_id
1 'polypeptide(L)'
;MAARHHSLSSSIASLHGDEQAVGSPLNAAELTALRRTRLFGATGTVLMGIGALGAGARPVVQDPTFGVRLLNLPSRIQTVSLTMTTTGAVMMALAWLMLGRFALGRRKMSRGDLDRTLMLWILPLLIAPPMYSKDVYSYLAQSQISLEGLDPYRVGPASGLGLSHVFTLSVPSLWRETPAPYGPLFLWIGRGISVVTGENIVAAVLCHRVVVLIGVALIVWATPRLARRCGVAEVSALWLGAANPLLIMHLVAGIHNEALMLGMMLAGAEFALRGIDSPRLMPSSWRLDADWEPVLMLIGGAILITLSSQVKLPSLLALGFVTVALAYRCGGTLKALLLSGAAMTALALAVMAVVGWASGLGFGWIYTLGTANVVRSWMSPPTLLALGTGQVGILLGLGDHTTAILGLTRGIGVLIIMVVVGWLLVSVFRGRLHPIGGLGVALGVTVLLFPVVQPWYLLWAIIPLAAWATRPGFRTAAIIVTLVVGIFGPTANGDRFALFQIVDATLASTAIVAALIAVTYTRLPWRRLPPEPEAAPDGPTASDASPEAPAAPADAYADST
;
A
#
# COMPACT_ATOMS: atom_id res chain seq x y z
N MET A 1 12.94 -3.52 43.77
CA MET A 1 12.75 -3.83 42.35
C MET A 1 11.49 -3.14 41.87
N ALA A 2 11.60 -1.95 41.26
CA ALA A 2 10.45 -1.23 40.75
C ALA A 2 9.93 -1.93 39.48
N ALA A 3 8.68 -2.37 39.51
CA ALA A 3 8.00 -2.92 38.35
C ALA A 3 8.02 -1.88 37.22
N ARG A 4 8.72 -2.16 36.12
CA ARG A 4 8.66 -1.35 34.91
C ARG A 4 7.22 -1.41 34.40
N HIS A 5 6.45 -0.35 34.63
CA HIS A 5 5.14 -0.18 34.01
C HIS A 5 5.34 -0.07 32.50
N HIS A 6 5.27 -1.20 31.80
CA HIS A 6 5.19 -1.26 30.34
C HIS A 6 3.86 -0.62 29.91
N SER A 7 3.88 0.69 29.68
CA SER A 7 2.74 1.35 29.03
C SER A 7 2.59 0.80 27.61
N LEU A 8 1.36 0.64 27.12
CA LEU A 8 1.10 0.22 25.74
C LEU A 8 1.82 1.09 24.69
N SER A 9 2.10 2.36 25.03
CA SER A 9 2.87 3.28 24.18
C SER A 9 4.33 2.87 24.08
N SER A 10 4.91 2.35 25.17
CA SER A 10 6.25 1.77 25.15
C SER A 10 6.30 0.49 24.32
N SER A 11 5.23 -0.32 24.33
CA SER A 11 5.12 -1.53 23.51
C SER A 11 5.01 -1.20 22.02
N ILE A 12 4.23 -0.19 21.63
CA ILE A 12 4.14 0.23 20.23
C ILE A 12 5.43 0.91 19.78
N ALA A 13 5.97 1.85 20.58
CA ALA A 13 7.26 2.47 20.29
C ALA A 13 8.38 1.42 20.18
N SER A 14 8.27 0.28 20.86
CA SER A 14 9.21 -0.83 20.72
C SER A 14 9.24 -1.45 19.32
N LEU A 15 8.20 -1.26 18.49
CA LEU A 15 8.18 -1.68 17.07
C LEU A 15 9.13 -0.84 16.19
N HIS A 16 9.60 0.29 16.70
CA HIS A 16 10.52 1.19 16.04
C HIS A 16 11.96 1.03 16.56
N GLY A 17 12.90 1.47 15.74
CA GLY A 17 14.33 1.49 15.96
C GLY A 17 15.00 2.09 14.75
N ASP A 18 16.08 2.85 14.96
CA ASP A 18 16.78 3.52 13.86
C ASP A 18 17.44 2.50 12.92
N GLU A 19 17.29 2.72 11.61
CA GLU A 19 17.94 1.95 10.58
C GLU A 19 18.88 2.85 9.78
N GLN A 20 20.14 2.43 9.62
CA GLN A 20 21.08 3.18 8.78
C GLN A 20 20.54 3.34 7.35
N ALA A 21 20.35 4.60 6.96
CA ALA A 21 19.79 4.97 5.67
C ALA A 21 20.67 4.54 4.49
N VAL A 22 21.99 4.48 4.71
CA VAL A 22 23.00 4.13 3.69
C VAL A 22 23.69 2.84 4.12
N GLY A 23 23.54 1.79 3.32
CA GLY A 23 24.40 0.61 3.37
C GLY A 23 25.56 0.75 2.40
N SER A 24 26.60 -0.09 2.54
CA SER A 24 27.63 -0.20 1.51
C SER A 24 27.02 -0.70 0.19
N PRO A 25 27.61 -0.36 -0.97
CA PRO A 25 27.10 -0.82 -2.25
C PRO A 25 27.18 -2.35 -2.35
N LEU A 26 26.27 -2.95 -3.13
CA LEU A 26 26.29 -4.37 -3.45
C LEU A 26 27.58 -4.74 -4.19
N ASN A 27 28.14 -5.92 -3.90
CA ASN A 27 29.28 -6.46 -4.66
C ASN A 27 28.84 -7.04 -6.02
N ALA A 28 29.80 -7.46 -6.85
CA ALA A 28 29.52 -7.96 -8.20
C ALA A 28 28.61 -9.21 -8.21
N ALA A 29 28.79 -10.10 -7.24
CA ALA A 29 27.97 -11.30 -7.09
C ALA A 29 26.52 -10.97 -6.69
N GLU A 30 26.34 -10.05 -5.74
CA GLU A 30 25.05 -9.54 -5.28
C GLU A 30 24.32 -8.78 -6.39
N LEU A 31 25.01 -7.97 -7.20
CA LEU A 31 24.45 -7.29 -8.36
C LEU A 31 23.95 -8.29 -9.43
N THR A 32 24.70 -9.36 -9.66
CA THR A 32 24.29 -10.43 -10.58
C THR A 32 23.05 -11.16 -10.05
N ALA A 33 23.03 -11.49 -8.76
CA ALA A 33 21.88 -12.11 -8.11
C ALA A 33 20.64 -11.19 -8.14
N LEU A 34 20.81 -9.88 -7.90
CA LEU A 34 19.76 -8.88 -8.00
C LEU A 34 19.15 -8.83 -9.40
N ARG A 35 19.99 -8.80 -10.45
CA ARG A 35 19.52 -8.83 -11.85
C ARG A 35 18.68 -10.08 -12.14
N ARG A 36 19.11 -11.25 -11.67
CA ARG A 36 18.37 -12.51 -11.84
C ARG A 36 17.04 -12.50 -11.09
N THR A 37 17.02 -12.01 -9.84
CA THR A 37 15.78 -11.84 -9.06
C THR A 37 14.81 -10.90 -9.75
N ARG A 38 15.31 -9.78 -10.29
CA ARG A 38 14.54 -8.80 -11.05
C ARG A 38 13.88 -9.45 -12.28
N LEU A 39 14.66 -10.19 -13.08
CA LEU A 39 14.14 -10.90 -14.25
C LEU A 39 13.14 -12.00 -13.87
N PHE A 40 13.38 -12.75 -12.81
CA PHE A 40 12.47 -13.79 -12.32
C PHE A 40 11.08 -13.21 -11.95
N GLY A 41 11.05 -12.08 -11.23
CA GLY A 41 9.80 -11.38 -10.94
C GLY A 41 9.13 -10.84 -12.20
N ALA A 42 9.90 -10.31 -13.16
CA ALA A 42 9.37 -9.82 -14.44
C ALA A 42 8.76 -10.95 -15.29
N THR A 43 9.38 -12.13 -15.31
CA THR A 43 8.77 -13.32 -15.91
C THR A 43 7.46 -13.68 -15.23
N GLY A 44 7.39 -13.55 -13.90
CA GLY A 44 6.16 -13.71 -13.14
C GLY A 44 5.05 -12.76 -13.59
N THR A 45 5.32 -11.46 -13.78
CA THR A 45 4.31 -10.50 -14.25
C THR A 45 3.92 -10.68 -15.71
N VAL A 46 4.84 -11.15 -16.57
CA VAL A 46 4.50 -11.53 -17.94
C VAL A 46 3.55 -12.73 -17.95
N LEU A 47 3.82 -13.77 -17.14
CA LEU A 47 2.92 -14.92 -16.99
C LEU A 47 1.55 -14.51 -16.45
N MET A 48 1.51 -13.59 -15.48
CA MET A 48 0.28 -12.98 -14.99
C MET A 48 -0.47 -12.26 -16.11
N GLY A 49 0.20 -11.43 -16.91
CA GLY A 49 -0.41 -10.69 -18.01
C GLY A 49 -1.00 -11.59 -19.09
N ILE A 50 -0.29 -12.68 -19.45
CA ILE A 50 -0.79 -13.67 -20.41
C ILE A 50 -1.98 -14.45 -19.80
N GLY A 51 -1.85 -14.91 -18.55
CA GLY A 51 -2.92 -15.61 -17.85
C GLY A 51 -4.18 -14.74 -17.67
N ALA A 52 -4.01 -13.43 -17.53
CA ALA A 52 -5.11 -12.47 -17.43
C ALA A 52 -6.01 -12.43 -18.69
N LEU A 53 -5.52 -12.82 -19.86
CA LEU A 53 -6.34 -12.95 -21.08
C LEU A 53 -7.44 -14.01 -20.94
N GLY A 54 -7.27 -14.99 -20.05
CA GLY A 54 -8.29 -15.99 -19.73
C GLY A 54 -8.93 -15.78 -18.35
N ALA A 55 -8.09 -15.54 -17.34
CA ALA A 55 -8.51 -15.47 -15.94
C ALA A 55 -8.79 -14.05 -15.43
N GLY A 56 -8.33 -13.00 -16.12
CA GLY A 56 -8.52 -11.60 -15.76
C GLY A 56 -9.96 -11.13 -15.99
N ALA A 57 -10.40 -10.14 -15.22
CA ALA A 57 -11.69 -9.49 -15.29
C ALA A 57 -11.84 -8.68 -16.60
N ARG A 58 -12.09 -9.39 -17.69
CA ARG A 58 -12.36 -8.81 -19.02
C ARG A 58 -13.80 -8.28 -19.09
N PRO A 59 -14.05 -7.26 -19.92
CA PRO A 59 -15.38 -6.70 -20.06
C PRO A 59 -16.30 -7.70 -20.77
N VAL A 60 -17.59 -7.69 -20.46
CA VAL A 60 -18.57 -8.61 -21.08
C VAL A 60 -18.77 -8.30 -22.56
N VAL A 61 -18.73 -7.01 -22.92
CA VAL A 61 -18.84 -6.50 -24.29
C VAL A 61 -17.61 -5.65 -24.58
N GLN A 62 -17.25 -5.49 -25.87
CA GLN A 62 -16.07 -4.74 -26.31
C GLN A 62 -14.73 -5.32 -25.78
N ASP A 63 -14.66 -6.62 -25.47
CA ASP A 63 -13.39 -7.31 -25.19
C ASP A 63 -12.54 -7.35 -26.47
N PRO A 64 -11.39 -6.64 -26.53
CA PRO A 64 -10.58 -6.55 -27.74
C PRO A 64 -9.90 -7.88 -28.10
N THR A 65 -9.87 -8.83 -27.17
CA THR A 65 -9.30 -10.16 -27.39
C THR A 65 -10.30 -11.13 -27.98
N PHE A 66 -11.60 -10.84 -27.86
CA PHE A 66 -12.66 -11.70 -28.36
C PHE A 66 -12.64 -11.78 -29.89
N GLY A 67 -12.76 -12.99 -30.44
CA GLY A 67 -12.69 -13.23 -31.89
C GLY A 67 -11.27 -13.32 -32.49
N VAL A 68 -10.23 -12.87 -31.78
CA VAL A 68 -8.84 -12.98 -32.24
C VAL A 68 -8.25 -14.35 -31.88
N ARG A 69 -7.89 -15.17 -32.87
CA ARG A 69 -7.53 -16.60 -32.66
C ARG A 69 -6.55 -16.86 -31.49
N LEU A 70 -5.37 -16.24 -31.53
CA LEU A 70 -4.32 -16.50 -30.53
C LEU A 70 -4.63 -15.81 -29.19
N LEU A 71 -5.11 -14.56 -29.22
CA LEU A 71 -5.39 -13.79 -28.00
C LEU A 71 -6.64 -14.29 -27.24
N ASN A 72 -7.57 -14.92 -27.94
CA ASN A 72 -8.77 -15.53 -27.36
C ASN A 72 -8.54 -16.97 -26.90
N LEU A 73 -7.43 -17.63 -27.23
CA LEU A 73 -7.17 -19.00 -26.79
C LEU A 73 -7.21 -19.12 -25.25
N PRO A 74 -6.53 -18.24 -24.47
CA PRO A 74 -6.57 -18.28 -23.00
C PRO A 74 -7.98 -18.27 -22.38
N SER A 75 -8.97 -17.64 -23.05
CA SER A 75 -10.35 -17.60 -22.57
C SER A 75 -11.07 -18.96 -22.62
N ARG A 76 -10.61 -19.85 -23.50
CA ARG A 76 -11.15 -21.20 -23.72
C ARG A 76 -10.47 -22.26 -22.86
N ILE A 77 -9.28 -21.95 -22.33
CA ILE A 77 -8.48 -22.83 -21.45
C ILE A 77 -8.34 -22.21 -20.06
N GLN A 78 -9.47 -21.89 -19.42
CA GLN A 78 -9.50 -21.09 -18.19
C GLN A 78 -8.65 -21.66 -17.05
N THR A 79 -8.60 -22.99 -16.86
CA THR A 79 -7.76 -23.62 -15.83
C THR A 79 -6.27 -23.39 -16.09
N VAL A 80 -5.82 -23.44 -17.35
CA VAL A 80 -4.43 -23.14 -17.73
C VAL A 80 -4.13 -21.66 -17.50
N SER A 81 -5.03 -20.77 -17.90
CA SER A 81 -4.91 -19.32 -17.68
C SER A 81 -4.85 -18.96 -16.19
N LEU A 82 -5.65 -19.65 -15.36
CA LEU A 82 -5.59 -19.53 -13.92
C LEU A 82 -4.24 -20.03 -13.38
N THR A 83 -3.76 -21.19 -13.85
CA THR A 83 -2.43 -21.74 -13.49
C THR A 83 -1.30 -20.78 -13.83
N MET A 84 -1.33 -20.16 -15.02
CA MET A 84 -0.33 -19.16 -15.42
C MET A 84 -0.37 -17.93 -14.51
N THR A 85 -1.57 -17.47 -14.18
CA THR A 85 -1.79 -16.32 -13.30
C THR A 85 -1.30 -16.58 -11.87
N THR A 86 -1.64 -17.74 -11.30
CA THR A 86 -1.21 -18.13 -9.95
C THR A 86 0.29 -18.38 -9.89
N THR A 87 0.84 -19.08 -10.89
CA THR A 87 2.30 -19.31 -11.01
C THR A 87 3.04 -17.98 -11.07
N GLY A 88 2.60 -17.06 -11.92
CA GLY A 88 3.21 -15.74 -12.05
C GLY A 88 3.14 -14.90 -10.77
N ALA A 89 2.00 -14.94 -10.06
CA ALA A 89 1.82 -14.28 -8.77
C ALA A 89 2.77 -14.84 -7.69
N VAL A 90 2.89 -16.18 -7.60
CA VAL A 90 3.83 -16.83 -6.67
C VAL A 90 5.27 -16.50 -7.03
N MET A 91 5.64 -16.54 -8.32
CA MET A 91 6.98 -16.14 -8.77
C MET A 91 7.30 -14.70 -8.39
N MET A 92 6.35 -13.77 -8.58
CA MET A 92 6.49 -12.38 -8.16
C MET A 92 6.68 -12.26 -6.64
N ALA A 93 5.85 -12.94 -5.86
CA ALA A 93 5.97 -12.93 -4.41
C ALA A 93 7.31 -13.49 -3.92
N LEU A 94 7.79 -14.59 -4.51
CA LEU A 94 9.12 -15.15 -4.23
C LEU A 94 10.24 -14.20 -4.67
N ALA A 95 10.11 -13.54 -5.82
CA ALA A 95 11.05 -12.52 -6.28
C ALA A 95 11.14 -11.36 -5.30
N TRP A 96 10.01 -10.91 -4.76
CA TRP A 96 9.93 -9.89 -3.74
C TRP A 96 10.61 -10.32 -2.42
N LEU A 97 10.45 -11.57 -1.97
CA LEU A 97 11.18 -12.09 -0.82
C LEU A 97 12.68 -12.11 -1.05
N MET A 98 13.11 -12.58 -2.23
CA MET A 98 14.52 -12.56 -2.63
C MET A 98 15.07 -11.14 -2.70
N LEU A 99 14.27 -10.17 -3.16
CA LEU A 99 14.62 -8.75 -3.22
C LEU A 99 14.90 -8.17 -1.83
N GLY A 100 14.21 -8.66 -0.80
CA GLY A 100 14.44 -8.28 0.60
C GLY A 100 15.86 -8.50 1.08
N ARG A 101 16.59 -9.49 0.52
CA ARG A 101 18.00 -9.74 0.84
C ARG A 101 18.92 -8.59 0.41
N PHE A 102 18.51 -7.80 -0.58
CA PHE A 102 19.26 -6.65 -1.08
C PHE A 102 18.69 -5.32 -0.57
N ALA A 103 17.50 -5.34 0.04
CA ALA A 103 16.90 -4.17 0.68
C ALA A 103 17.31 -4.03 2.16
N LEU A 104 17.68 -5.15 2.78
CA LEU A 104 18.03 -5.27 4.18
C LEU A 104 19.52 -5.64 4.34
N GLY A 105 20.15 -5.20 5.44
CA GLY A 105 21.53 -5.59 5.79
C GLY A 105 22.56 -4.47 5.63
N ARG A 106 23.86 -4.82 5.75
CA ARG A 106 24.97 -3.88 5.64
C ARG A 106 25.17 -3.38 4.22
N ARG A 107 25.11 -4.27 3.23
CA ARG A 107 25.13 -3.93 1.80
C ARG A 107 23.70 -3.81 1.27
N LYS A 108 23.37 -2.72 0.60
CA LYS A 108 21.99 -2.43 0.13
C LYS A 108 21.99 -2.04 -1.35
N MET A 109 20.92 -2.40 -2.05
CA MET A 109 20.70 -1.95 -3.43
C MET A 109 20.44 -0.44 -3.47
N SER A 110 20.76 0.19 -4.60
CA SER A 110 20.49 1.61 -4.79
C SER A 110 18.99 1.89 -4.98
N ARG A 111 18.58 3.14 -4.74
CA ARG A 111 17.22 3.61 -5.04
C ARG A 111 16.83 3.36 -6.50
N GLY A 112 17.75 3.66 -7.42
CA GLY A 112 17.55 3.48 -8.85
C GLY A 112 17.42 2.01 -9.25
N ASP A 113 18.09 1.08 -8.55
CA ASP A 113 17.90 -0.35 -8.78
C ASP A 113 16.51 -0.83 -8.41
N LEU A 114 15.95 -0.31 -7.31
CA LEU A 114 14.60 -0.63 -6.90
C LEU A 114 13.56 -0.04 -7.86
N ASP A 115 13.76 1.21 -8.31
CA ASP A 115 12.87 1.84 -9.31
C ASP A 115 12.84 1.07 -10.62
N ARG A 116 14.00 0.65 -11.13
CA ARG A 116 14.08 -0.19 -12.35
C ARG A 116 13.38 -1.53 -12.15
N THR A 117 13.50 -2.14 -10.97
CA THR A 117 12.79 -3.39 -10.65
C THR A 117 11.28 -3.16 -10.65
N LEU A 118 10.81 -2.11 -9.97
CA LEU A 118 9.38 -1.78 -9.89
C LEU A 118 8.80 -1.49 -11.28
N MET A 119 9.47 -0.66 -12.09
CA MET A 119 9.06 -0.37 -13.46
C MET A 119 8.98 -1.62 -14.32
N LEU A 120 10.00 -2.48 -14.26
CA LEU A 120 10.01 -3.73 -15.03
C LEU A 120 8.90 -4.70 -14.59
N TRP A 121 8.55 -4.74 -13.31
CA TRP A 121 7.48 -5.58 -12.79
C TRP A 121 6.09 -5.05 -13.14
N ILE A 122 5.91 -3.73 -13.12
CA ILE A 122 4.63 -3.08 -13.44
C ILE A 122 4.35 -3.12 -14.95
N LEU A 123 5.36 -2.92 -15.81
CA LEU A 123 5.20 -2.71 -17.24
C LEU A 123 4.34 -3.78 -17.96
N PRO A 124 4.54 -5.10 -17.76
CA PRO A 124 3.72 -6.12 -18.40
C PRO A 124 2.23 -6.05 -18.01
N LEU A 125 1.94 -5.58 -16.80
CA LEU A 125 0.57 -5.51 -16.26
C LEU A 125 -0.17 -4.27 -16.78
N LEU A 126 0.52 -3.28 -17.35
CA LEU A 126 -0.11 -2.06 -17.86
C LEU A 126 -1.02 -2.28 -19.05
N ILE A 127 -0.79 -3.36 -19.81
CA ILE A 127 -1.56 -3.75 -20.98
C ILE A 127 -2.44 -4.98 -20.73
N ALA A 128 -2.30 -5.61 -19.56
CA ALA A 128 -3.11 -6.77 -19.19
C ALA A 128 -4.57 -6.35 -18.90
N PRO A 129 -5.56 -7.25 -19.09
CA PRO A 129 -6.89 -7.06 -18.54
C PRO A 129 -6.83 -6.82 -17.02
N PRO A 130 -7.81 -6.12 -16.42
CA PRO A 130 -7.92 -6.01 -14.97
C PRO A 130 -7.84 -7.39 -14.32
N MET A 131 -7.12 -7.52 -13.21
CA MET A 131 -6.88 -8.81 -12.54
C MET A 131 -7.51 -8.83 -11.14
N TYR A 132 -7.92 -10.02 -10.70
CA TYR A 132 -8.43 -10.31 -9.35
C TYR A 132 -9.77 -9.66 -8.96
N SER A 133 -10.08 -8.46 -9.44
CA SER A 133 -11.33 -7.75 -9.17
C SER A 133 -11.97 -7.19 -10.43
N LYS A 134 -13.29 -6.99 -10.37
CA LYS A 134 -14.13 -6.33 -11.38
C LYS A 134 -14.53 -4.91 -10.97
N ASP A 135 -14.00 -4.39 -9.86
CA ASP A 135 -14.44 -3.13 -9.26
C ASP A 135 -14.29 -1.92 -10.20
N VAL A 136 -13.31 -1.95 -11.12
CA VAL A 136 -13.15 -0.90 -12.13
C VAL A 136 -14.43 -0.67 -12.95
N TYR A 137 -15.22 -1.72 -13.20
CA TYR A 137 -16.49 -1.59 -13.91
C TYR A 137 -17.57 -0.91 -13.05
N SER A 138 -17.55 -1.14 -11.73
CA SER A 138 -18.39 -0.40 -10.79
C SER A 138 -18.01 1.09 -10.77
N TYR A 139 -16.70 1.42 -10.82
CA TYR A 139 -16.24 2.81 -10.86
C TYR A 139 -16.75 3.52 -12.11
N LEU A 140 -16.63 2.86 -13.27
CA LEU A 140 -17.11 3.37 -14.55
C LEU A 140 -18.62 3.57 -14.55
N ALA A 141 -19.39 2.56 -14.16
CA ALA A 141 -20.85 2.66 -14.14
C ALA A 141 -21.33 3.76 -13.18
N GLN A 142 -20.79 3.83 -11.95
CA GLN A 142 -21.20 4.86 -10.98
C GLN A 142 -20.80 6.28 -11.42
N SER A 143 -19.69 6.41 -12.13
CA SER A 143 -19.27 7.70 -12.70
C SER A 143 -20.11 8.11 -13.90
N GLN A 144 -20.54 7.15 -14.72
CA GLN A 144 -21.46 7.37 -15.84
C GLN A 144 -22.85 7.82 -15.34
N ILE A 145 -23.36 7.26 -14.23
CA ILE A 145 -24.60 7.73 -13.59
C ILE A 145 -24.51 9.24 -13.28
N SER A 146 -23.36 9.67 -12.73
CA SER A 146 -23.12 11.09 -12.45
C SER A 146 -23.02 11.94 -13.73
N LEU A 147 -22.52 11.37 -14.83
CA LEU A 147 -22.48 12.06 -16.13
C LEU A 147 -23.88 12.30 -16.68
N GLU A 148 -24.79 11.33 -16.53
CA GLU A 148 -26.19 11.39 -16.97
C GLU A 148 -27.07 12.29 -16.09
N GLY A 149 -26.49 12.93 -15.07
CA GLY A 149 -27.20 13.85 -14.18
C GLY A 149 -27.98 13.16 -13.06
N LEU A 150 -27.84 11.84 -12.91
CA LEU A 150 -28.39 11.08 -11.80
C LEU A 150 -27.45 11.09 -10.60
N ASP A 151 -28.01 10.90 -9.40
CA ASP A 151 -27.23 10.84 -8.16
C ASP A 151 -26.74 9.40 -7.87
N PRO A 152 -25.45 9.09 -8.03
CA PRO A 152 -24.89 7.76 -7.78
C PRO A 152 -24.93 7.36 -6.29
N TYR A 153 -25.29 8.27 -5.38
CA TYR A 153 -25.54 7.95 -3.98
C TYR A 153 -26.97 7.51 -3.69
N ARG A 154 -27.88 7.62 -4.68
CA ARG A 154 -29.27 7.18 -4.57
C ARG A 154 -29.58 5.95 -5.43
N VAL A 155 -28.95 5.84 -6.60
CA VAL A 155 -29.19 4.75 -7.54
C VAL A 155 -27.93 3.91 -7.77
N GLY A 156 -28.14 2.62 -8.04
CA GLY A 156 -27.08 1.71 -8.46
C GLY A 156 -26.96 1.63 -9.98
N PRO A 157 -25.91 0.99 -10.52
CA PRO A 157 -25.74 0.77 -11.97
C PRO A 157 -26.97 0.25 -12.73
N ALA A 158 -27.68 -0.74 -12.17
CA ALA A 158 -28.85 -1.33 -12.83
C ALA A 158 -30.06 -0.39 -12.84
N SER A 159 -30.37 0.27 -11.73
CA SER A 159 -31.47 1.23 -11.63
C SER A 159 -31.18 2.58 -12.28
N GLY A 160 -29.92 2.99 -12.33
CA GLY A 160 -29.47 4.26 -12.92
C GLY A 160 -29.29 4.20 -14.44
N LEU A 161 -28.52 3.22 -14.94
CA LEU A 161 -28.18 3.12 -16.37
C LEU A 161 -28.99 2.06 -17.12
N GLY A 162 -29.64 1.14 -16.40
CA GLY A 162 -30.26 -0.04 -16.97
C GLY A 162 -29.30 -1.23 -17.12
N LEU A 163 -29.87 -2.43 -17.13
CA LEU A 163 -29.12 -3.70 -17.21
C LEU A 163 -28.43 -3.92 -18.56
N SER A 164 -28.91 -3.29 -19.63
CA SER A 164 -28.35 -3.40 -20.99
C SER A 164 -27.19 -2.44 -21.24
N HIS A 165 -26.93 -1.48 -20.35
CA HIS A 165 -25.87 -0.51 -20.53
C HIS A 165 -24.48 -1.17 -20.53
N VAL A 166 -23.59 -0.72 -21.41
CA VAL A 166 -22.25 -1.32 -21.64
C VAL A 166 -21.44 -1.47 -20.36
N PHE A 167 -21.46 -0.46 -19.48
CA PHE A 167 -20.77 -0.51 -18.20
C PHE A 167 -21.45 -1.43 -17.19
N THR A 168 -22.79 -1.38 -17.08
CA THR A 168 -23.57 -2.18 -16.13
C THR A 168 -23.40 -3.68 -16.34
N LEU A 169 -23.31 -4.13 -17.60
CA LEU A 169 -23.11 -5.55 -17.94
C LEU A 169 -21.86 -6.16 -17.29
N SER A 170 -20.80 -5.36 -17.12
CA SER A 170 -19.52 -5.83 -16.55
C SER A 170 -19.44 -5.67 -15.03
N VAL A 171 -20.42 -5.00 -14.40
CA VAL A 171 -20.49 -4.83 -12.94
C VAL A 171 -20.84 -6.17 -12.25
N PRO A 172 -20.12 -6.55 -11.18
CA PRO A 172 -20.47 -7.71 -10.37
C PRO A 172 -21.92 -7.64 -9.89
N SER A 173 -22.64 -8.77 -9.92
CA SER A 173 -24.05 -8.85 -9.50
C SER A 173 -24.30 -8.22 -8.13
N LEU A 174 -23.38 -8.43 -7.19
CA LEU A 174 -23.44 -7.86 -5.83
C LEU A 174 -23.54 -6.32 -5.82
N TRP A 175 -22.94 -5.64 -6.80
CA TRP A 175 -22.80 -4.19 -6.83
C TRP A 175 -23.76 -3.49 -7.78
N ARG A 176 -24.54 -4.23 -8.59
CA ARG A 176 -25.41 -3.65 -9.61
C ARG A 176 -26.54 -2.81 -9.04
N GLU A 177 -27.05 -3.18 -7.87
CA GLU A 177 -28.19 -2.50 -7.23
C GLU A 177 -27.75 -1.54 -6.11
N THR A 178 -26.45 -1.47 -5.82
CA THR A 178 -25.96 -0.70 -4.66
C THR A 178 -25.49 0.69 -5.07
N PRO A 179 -25.82 1.74 -4.30
CA PRO A 179 -25.24 3.07 -4.46
C PRO A 179 -23.72 3.10 -4.29
N ALA A 180 -23.08 4.15 -4.81
CA ALA A 180 -21.64 4.32 -4.76
C ALA A 180 -21.10 4.52 -3.33
N PRO A 181 -20.16 3.68 -2.85
CA PRO A 181 -19.48 3.85 -1.57
C PRO A 181 -18.21 4.72 -1.66
N TYR A 182 -18.06 5.51 -2.73
CA TYR A 182 -16.86 6.30 -3.02
C TYR A 182 -17.10 7.79 -2.81
N GLY A 183 -16.06 8.51 -2.40
CA GLY A 183 -16.19 9.95 -2.22
C GLY A 183 -16.36 10.71 -3.55
N PRO A 184 -16.82 11.96 -3.48
CA PRO A 184 -17.23 12.73 -4.65
C PRO A 184 -16.07 13.06 -5.59
N LEU A 185 -14.85 13.23 -5.07
CA LEU A 185 -13.67 13.48 -5.92
C LEU A 185 -13.41 12.31 -6.88
N PHE A 186 -13.51 11.08 -6.38
CA PHE A 186 -13.23 9.91 -7.21
C PHE A 186 -14.28 9.72 -8.31
N LEU A 187 -15.57 9.89 -7.98
CA LEU A 187 -16.65 9.86 -8.96
C LEU A 187 -16.54 11.00 -9.97
N TRP A 188 -16.09 12.18 -9.53
CA TRP A 188 -15.89 13.32 -10.42
C TRP A 188 -14.75 13.11 -11.41
N ILE A 189 -13.62 12.53 -10.97
CA ILE A 189 -12.54 12.10 -11.87
C ILE A 189 -13.06 11.07 -12.88
N GLY A 190 -13.80 10.06 -12.40
CA GLY A 190 -14.39 9.04 -13.27
C GLY A 190 -15.43 9.61 -14.25
N ARG A 191 -16.18 10.64 -13.85
CA ARG A 191 -17.09 11.36 -14.75
C ARG A 191 -16.31 12.04 -15.87
N GLY A 192 -15.20 12.70 -15.54
CA GLY A 192 -14.28 13.26 -16.53
C GLY A 192 -13.72 12.21 -17.49
N ILE A 193 -13.36 11.02 -16.99
CA ILE A 193 -12.98 9.88 -17.84
C ILE A 193 -14.11 9.52 -18.79
N SER A 194 -15.33 9.36 -18.27
CA SER A 194 -16.51 8.98 -19.05
C SER A 194 -16.84 10.01 -20.13
N VAL A 195 -16.63 11.31 -19.88
CA VAL A 195 -16.75 12.38 -20.89
C VAL A 195 -15.75 12.18 -22.03
N VAL A 196 -14.49 11.89 -21.71
CA VAL A 196 -13.41 11.78 -22.71
C VAL A 196 -13.52 10.48 -23.50
N THR A 197 -13.91 9.38 -22.86
CA THR A 197 -13.92 8.04 -23.49
C THR A 197 -15.27 7.65 -24.07
N GLY A 198 -16.34 8.36 -23.70
CA GLY A 198 -17.71 7.92 -23.93
C GLY A 198 -17.92 6.50 -23.39
N GLU A 199 -18.66 5.69 -24.15
CA GLU A 199 -18.98 4.29 -23.84
C GLU A 199 -17.87 3.28 -24.22
N ASN A 200 -16.66 3.74 -24.55
CA ASN A 200 -15.54 2.83 -24.84
C ASN A 200 -14.93 2.29 -23.55
N ILE A 201 -15.28 1.05 -23.20
CA ILE A 201 -14.88 0.43 -21.93
C ILE A 201 -13.36 0.22 -21.81
N VAL A 202 -12.69 -0.08 -22.93
CA VAL A 202 -11.25 -0.33 -22.93
C VAL A 202 -10.49 0.97 -22.68
N ALA A 203 -10.85 2.04 -23.38
CA ALA A 203 -10.27 3.37 -23.17
C ALA A 203 -10.51 3.85 -21.74
N ALA A 204 -11.73 3.69 -21.22
CA ALA A 204 -12.09 4.11 -19.87
C ALA A 204 -11.32 3.35 -18.78
N VAL A 205 -11.12 2.03 -18.96
CA VAL A 205 -10.27 1.21 -18.08
C VAL A 205 -8.81 1.67 -18.12
N LEU A 206 -8.27 1.99 -19.30
CA LEU A 206 -6.90 2.51 -19.44
C LEU A 206 -6.74 3.89 -18.78
N CYS A 207 -7.74 4.78 -18.88
CA CYS A 207 -7.74 6.06 -18.18
C CYS A 207 -7.75 5.89 -16.65
N HIS A 208 -8.57 4.98 -16.11
CA HIS A 208 -8.53 4.65 -14.68
C HIS A 208 -7.18 4.07 -14.25
N ARG A 209 -6.52 3.30 -15.13
CA ARG A 209 -5.17 2.80 -14.88
C ARG A 209 -4.15 3.93 -14.77
N VAL A 210 -4.26 5.00 -15.56
CA VAL A 210 -3.43 6.21 -15.40
C VAL A 210 -3.65 6.84 -14.03
N VAL A 211 -4.90 6.97 -13.56
CA VAL A 211 -5.21 7.50 -12.23
C VAL A 211 -4.56 6.68 -11.11
N VAL A 212 -4.62 5.35 -11.23
CA VAL A 212 -3.94 4.43 -10.31
C VAL A 212 -2.43 4.63 -10.34
N LEU A 213 -1.82 4.76 -11.51
CA LEU A 213 -0.38 4.96 -11.65
C LEU A 213 0.09 6.29 -11.06
N ILE A 214 -0.72 7.35 -11.15
CA ILE A 214 -0.46 8.62 -10.44
C ILE A 214 -0.42 8.36 -8.93
N GLY A 215 -1.40 7.63 -8.39
CA GLY A 215 -1.41 7.20 -6.99
C GLY A 215 -0.16 6.42 -6.59
N VAL A 216 0.26 5.43 -7.40
CA VAL A 216 1.48 4.65 -7.16
C VAL A 216 2.73 5.53 -7.22
N ALA A 217 2.82 6.47 -8.17
CA ALA A 217 3.93 7.42 -8.24
C ALA A 217 4.03 8.29 -6.98
N LEU A 218 2.89 8.75 -6.45
CA LEU A 218 2.84 9.47 -5.18
C LEU A 218 3.29 8.60 -4.00
N ILE A 219 2.92 7.32 -3.94
CA ILE A 219 3.41 6.37 -2.93
C ILE A 219 4.95 6.25 -3.03
N VAL A 220 5.46 5.97 -4.23
CA VAL A 220 6.90 5.80 -4.52
C VAL A 220 7.68 7.08 -4.18
N TRP A 221 7.06 8.25 -4.31
CA TRP A 221 7.63 9.54 -3.92
C TRP A 221 7.59 9.77 -2.40
N ALA A 222 6.45 9.52 -1.76
CA ALA A 222 6.22 9.87 -0.36
C ALA A 222 6.89 8.90 0.62
N THR A 223 6.81 7.59 0.37
CA THR A 223 7.35 6.55 1.27
C THR A 223 8.82 6.77 1.68
N PRO A 224 9.79 7.01 0.77
CA PRO A 224 11.18 7.22 1.16
C PRO A 224 11.41 8.54 1.91
N ARG A 225 10.54 9.55 1.69
CA ARG A 225 10.63 10.84 2.39
C ARG A 225 10.14 10.72 3.83
N LEU A 226 8.99 10.07 4.00
CA LEU A 226 8.45 9.72 5.32
C LEU A 226 9.38 8.77 6.08
N ALA A 227 10.00 7.81 5.39
CA ALA A 227 10.98 6.91 5.99
C ALA A 227 12.17 7.65 6.59
N ARG A 228 12.74 8.63 5.86
CA ARG A 228 13.83 9.47 6.38
C ARG A 228 13.44 10.23 7.64
N ARG A 229 12.22 10.79 7.71
CA ARG A 229 11.71 11.47 8.92
C ARG A 229 11.66 10.54 10.12
N CYS A 230 11.35 9.27 9.87
CA CYS A 230 11.24 8.26 10.89
C CYS A 230 12.56 7.52 11.15
N GLY A 231 13.71 7.93 10.59
CA GLY A 231 14.97 7.20 10.78
C GLY A 231 15.00 5.78 10.15
N VAL A 232 14.17 5.53 9.13
CA VAL A 232 14.09 4.24 8.43
C VAL A 232 14.78 4.31 7.06
N ALA A 233 15.48 3.24 6.66
CA ALA A 233 16.13 3.18 5.37
C ALA A 233 15.12 3.20 4.20
N GLU A 234 15.32 4.10 3.25
CA GLU A 234 14.41 4.34 2.12
C GLU A 234 14.10 3.09 1.30
N VAL A 235 15.15 2.34 0.97
CA VAL A 235 15.08 1.14 0.13
C VAL A 235 14.30 0.02 0.84
N SER A 236 14.48 -0.11 2.16
CA SER A 236 13.70 -1.06 2.98
C SER A 236 12.22 -0.67 3.02
N ALA A 237 11.92 0.61 3.23
CA ALA A 237 10.55 1.11 3.27
C ALA A 237 9.83 0.91 1.91
N LEU A 238 10.52 1.19 0.81
CA LEU A 238 9.99 0.98 -0.53
C LEU A 238 9.85 -0.50 -0.91
N TRP A 239 10.77 -1.35 -0.45
CA TRP A 239 10.64 -2.79 -0.63
C TRP A 239 9.38 -3.33 0.04
N LEU A 240 9.14 -2.99 1.31
CA LEU A 240 7.98 -3.48 2.06
C LEU A 240 6.67 -2.80 1.65
N GLY A 241 6.73 -1.54 1.22
CA GLY A 241 5.59 -0.72 0.81
C GLY A 241 5.29 -0.76 -0.70
N ALA A 242 6.08 -0.06 -1.51
CA ALA A 242 5.82 0.15 -2.93
C ALA A 242 6.03 -1.11 -3.80
N ALA A 243 7.07 -1.90 -3.52
CA ALA A 243 7.35 -3.15 -4.22
C ALA A 243 6.57 -4.35 -3.68
N ASN A 244 5.67 -4.13 -2.72
CA ASN A 244 4.85 -5.18 -2.14
C ASN A 244 4.00 -5.88 -3.22
N PRO A 245 3.99 -7.23 -3.29
CA PRO A 245 3.19 -7.97 -4.25
C PRO A 245 1.70 -7.59 -4.24
N LEU A 246 1.11 -7.31 -3.07
CA LEU A 246 -0.29 -6.89 -2.98
C LEU A 246 -0.55 -5.57 -3.71
N LEU A 247 0.42 -4.65 -3.69
CA LEU A 247 0.29 -3.39 -4.42
C LEU A 247 0.30 -3.64 -5.93
N ILE A 248 1.25 -4.44 -6.42
CA ILE A 248 1.37 -4.73 -7.86
C ILE A 248 0.15 -5.52 -8.35
N MET A 249 -0.27 -6.53 -7.59
CA MET A 249 -1.38 -7.42 -7.96
C MET A 249 -2.73 -6.72 -7.88
N HIS A 250 -3.01 -6.01 -6.79
CA HIS A 250 -4.34 -5.41 -6.60
C HIS A 250 -4.37 -3.96 -7.06
N LEU A 251 -3.46 -3.11 -6.60
CA LEU A 251 -3.54 -1.69 -6.95
C LEU A 251 -3.29 -1.49 -8.45
N VAL A 252 -2.19 -2.01 -8.98
CA VAL A 252 -1.84 -1.84 -10.40
C VAL A 252 -2.67 -2.75 -11.30
N ALA A 253 -2.54 -4.08 -11.15
CA ALA A 253 -3.21 -5.01 -12.07
C ALA A 253 -4.74 -5.04 -11.88
N GLY A 254 -5.22 -4.88 -10.63
CA GLY A 254 -6.65 -4.79 -10.31
C GLY A 254 -7.26 -3.40 -10.47
N ILE A 255 -6.45 -2.36 -10.73
CA ILE A 255 -6.89 -0.97 -10.94
C ILE A 255 -7.68 -0.42 -9.74
N HIS A 256 -7.18 -0.67 -8.54
CA HIS A 256 -7.86 -0.27 -7.31
C HIS A 256 -7.59 1.20 -6.94
N ASN A 257 -8.66 1.93 -6.64
CA ASN A 257 -8.61 3.37 -6.34
C ASN A 257 -7.88 3.73 -5.04
N GLU A 258 -7.59 2.73 -4.20
CA GLU A 258 -6.73 2.82 -3.03
C GLU A 258 -5.32 3.31 -3.38
N ALA A 259 -4.84 3.11 -4.60
CA ALA A 259 -3.57 3.69 -5.05
C ALA A 259 -3.57 5.21 -4.94
N LEU A 260 -4.64 5.84 -5.46
CA LEU A 260 -4.80 7.29 -5.44
C LEU A 260 -5.02 7.78 -4.01
N MET A 261 -5.86 7.10 -3.23
CA MET A 261 -6.06 7.38 -1.81
C MET A 261 -4.72 7.35 -1.04
N LEU A 262 -4.00 6.24 -1.07
CA LEU A 262 -2.75 6.08 -0.31
C LEU A 262 -1.67 7.06 -0.79
N GLY A 263 -1.56 7.28 -2.11
CA GLY A 263 -0.63 8.23 -2.69
C GLY A 263 -0.86 9.66 -2.18
N MET A 264 -2.10 10.15 -2.27
CA MET A 264 -2.47 11.49 -1.79
C MET A 264 -2.33 11.60 -0.27
N MET A 265 -2.75 10.58 0.49
CA MET A 265 -2.62 10.55 1.95
C MET A 265 -1.16 10.68 2.40
N LEU A 266 -0.26 9.87 1.83
CA LEU A 266 1.15 9.85 2.22
C LEU A 266 1.88 11.11 1.75
N ALA A 267 1.64 11.56 0.51
CA ALA A 267 2.24 12.79 0.01
C ALA A 267 1.73 14.01 0.80
N GLY A 268 0.43 14.06 1.14
CA GLY A 268 -0.15 15.11 1.96
C GLY A 268 0.40 15.10 3.39
N ALA A 269 0.58 13.93 3.99
CA ALA A 269 1.25 13.79 5.28
C ALA A 269 2.71 14.28 5.24
N GLU A 270 3.45 13.95 4.18
CA GLU A 270 4.83 14.43 3.99
C GLU A 270 4.87 15.96 3.89
N PHE A 271 4.03 16.57 3.04
CA PHE A 271 3.96 18.03 2.91
C PHE A 271 3.57 18.70 4.22
N ALA A 272 2.56 18.19 4.91
CA ALA A 272 2.11 18.76 6.17
C ALA A 272 3.20 18.70 7.26
N LEU A 273 3.88 17.55 7.37
CA LEU A 273 4.99 17.39 8.30
C LEU A 273 6.20 18.24 7.93
N ARG A 274 6.47 18.49 6.64
CA ARG A 274 7.51 19.46 6.24
C ARG A 274 7.26 20.83 6.86
N GLY A 275 6.03 21.33 6.71
CA GLY A 275 5.63 22.62 7.27
C GLY A 275 5.73 22.63 8.79
N ILE A 276 5.28 21.55 9.43
CA ILE A 276 5.33 21.37 10.89
C ILE A 276 6.77 21.22 11.42
N ASP A 277 7.73 20.72 10.64
CA ASP A 277 9.10 20.57 11.12
C ASP A 277 9.97 21.81 10.85
N SER A 278 9.52 22.74 9.99
CA SER A 278 10.26 23.97 9.67
C SER A 278 10.51 24.84 10.90
N PRO A 279 11.67 25.53 11.05
CA PRO A 279 11.98 26.35 12.23
C PRO A 279 10.92 27.42 12.56
N ARG A 280 10.35 28.04 11.52
CA ARG A 280 9.29 29.06 11.62
C ARG A 280 8.09 28.60 10.80
N LEU A 281 6.93 28.43 11.43
CA LEU A 281 5.70 28.02 10.75
C LEU A 281 4.95 29.22 10.13
N MET A 282 4.82 30.29 10.90
CA MET A 282 4.08 31.49 10.50
C MET A 282 5.01 32.49 9.83
N PRO A 283 4.60 33.11 8.70
CA PRO A 283 5.43 34.08 8.00
C PRO A 283 5.66 35.34 8.85
N SER A 284 6.82 35.98 8.66
CA SER A 284 7.22 37.21 9.36
C SER A 284 6.46 38.45 8.87
N SER A 285 6.02 38.40 7.62
CA SER A 285 5.40 39.53 6.92
C SER A 285 4.20 39.04 6.11
N TRP A 286 3.31 39.96 5.78
CA TRP A 286 2.16 39.70 4.92
C TRP A 286 2.53 39.61 3.43
N ARG A 287 3.79 39.82 3.06
CA ARG A 287 4.26 39.68 1.67
C ARG A 287 4.44 38.20 1.34
N LEU A 288 3.88 37.78 0.21
CA LEU A 288 3.92 36.40 -0.30
C LEU A 288 5.32 36.08 -0.86
N ASP A 289 6.26 35.85 0.07
CA ASP A 289 7.65 35.47 -0.22
C ASP A 289 7.94 34.02 0.24
N ALA A 290 9.19 33.57 0.12
CA ALA A 290 9.62 32.23 0.53
C ALA A 290 9.28 31.88 2.00
N ASP A 291 9.11 32.90 2.87
CA ASP A 291 8.67 32.76 4.25
C ASP A 291 7.30 32.06 4.41
N TRP A 292 6.45 32.04 3.37
CA TRP A 292 5.16 31.36 3.38
C TRP A 292 5.26 29.86 3.10
N GLU A 293 6.41 29.38 2.61
CA GLU A 293 6.59 27.98 2.22
C GLU A 293 6.13 26.99 3.30
N PRO A 294 6.47 27.13 4.60
CA PRO A 294 6.06 26.17 5.62
C PRO A 294 4.54 26.11 5.84
N VAL A 295 3.87 27.26 5.90
CA VAL A 295 2.40 27.30 6.09
C VAL A 295 1.67 26.81 4.84
N LEU A 296 2.18 27.13 3.65
CA LEU A 296 1.64 26.64 2.38
C LEU A 296 1.82 25.11 2.25
N MET A 297 2.95 24.56 2.71
CA MET A 297 3.14 23.10 2.77
C MET A 297 2.18 22.44 3.76
N LEU A 298 1.93 23.05 4.92
CA LEU A 298 0.94 22.58 5.89
C LEU A 298 -0.48 22.56 5.31
N ILE A 299 -0.91 23.69 4.75
CA ILE A 299 -2.24 23.84 4.14
C ILE A 299 -2.38 22.92 2.94
N GLY A 300 -1.40 22.90 2.04
CA GLY A 300 -1.39 22.03 0.85
C GLY A 300 -1.41 20.55 1.22
N GLY A 301 -0.66 20.16 2.25
CA GLY A 301 -0.69 18.79 2.78
C GLY A 301 -2.05 18.40 3.38
N ALA A 302 -2.67 19.29 4.16
CA ALA A 302 -4.01 19.09 4.73
C ALA A 302 -5.11 19.03 3.65
N ILE A 303 -5.03 19.88 2.61
CA ILE A 303 -5.90 19.83 1.44
C ILE A 303 -5.74 18.47 0.75
N LEU A 304 -4.51 18.02 0.51
CA LEU A 304 -4.25 16.77 -0.20
C LEU A 304 -4.75 15.54 0.59
N ILE A 305 -4.60 15.52 1.91
CA ILE A 305 -5.21 14.47 2.76
C ILE A 305 -6.73 14.54 2.70
N THR A 306 -7.31 15.75 2.69
CA THR A 306 -8.76 15.90 2.58
C THR A 306 -9.26 15.40 1.22
N LEU A 307 -8.59 15.73 0.12
CA LEU A 307 -8.88 15.21 -1.22
C LEU A 307 -8.74 13.67 -1.26
N SER A 308 -7.72 13.11 -0.60
CA SER A 308 -7.60 11.66 -0.40
C SER A 308 -8.84 11.06 0.27
N SER A 309 -9.38 11.71 1.30
CA SER A 309 -10.60 11.23 1.95
C SER A 309 -11.82 11.23 1.04
N GLN A 310 -11.84 12.13 0.04
CA GLN A 310 -12.86 12.18 -1.01
C GLN A 310 -12.65 11.15 -2.12
N VAL A 311 -11.59 10.35 -2.06
CA VAL A 311 -11.52 9.05 -2.74
C VAL A 311 -12.06 7.97 -1.82
N LYS A 312 -11.49 7.87 -0.61
CA LYS A 312 -11.90 6.94 0.44
C LYS A 312 -11.65 7.52 1.83
N LEU A 313 -12.74 7.54 2.63
CA LEU A 313 -12.81 8.18 3.94
C LEU A 313 -11.70 7.78 4.94
N PRO A 314 -11.25 6.51 5.04
CA PRO A 314 -10.27 6.11 6.05
C PRO A 314 -8.96 6.92 6.03
N SER A 315 -8.57 7.47 4.88
CA SER A 315 -7.38 8.32 4.78
C SER A 315 -7.47 9.64 5.55
N LEU A 316 -8.68 10.10 5.94
CA LEU A 316 -8.88 11.28 6.78
C LEU A 316 -8.23 11.13 8.17
N LEU A 317 -7.98 9.89 8.63
CA LEU A 317 -7.22 9.64 9.85
C LEU A 317 -5.84 10.32 9.84
N ALA A 318 -5.19 10.42 8.67
CA ALA A 318 -3.92 11.12 8.52
C ALA A 318 -4.03 12.59 8.93
N LEU A 319 -5.16 13.26 8.65
CA LEU A 319 -5.38 14.64 9.05
C LEU A 319 -5.47 14.77 10.57
N GLY A 320 -6.08 13.79 11.24
CA GLY A 320 -6.12 13.70 12.70
C GLY A 320 -4.70 13.66 13.29
N PHE A 321 -3.83 12.81 12.75
CA PHE A 321 -2.43 12.69 13.19
C PHE A 321 -1.60 13.95 12.90
N VAL A 322 -1.78 14.58 11.73
CA VAL A 322 -1.17 15.87 11.40
C VAL A 322 -1.65 16.98 12.34
N THR A 323 -2.94 17.00 12.67
CA THR A 323 -3.55 17.99 13.57
C THR A 323 -2.95 17.90 14.97
N VAL A 324 -2.82 16.70 15.53
CA VAL A 324 -2.22 16.54 16.87
C VAL A 324 -0.71 16.80 16.87
N ALA A 325 -0.01 16.54 15.76
CA ALA A 325 1.39 16.92 15.59
C ALA A 325 1.57 18.46 15.58
N LEU A 326 0.69 19.17 14.88
CA LEU A 326 0.64 20.63 14.90
C LEU A 326 0.32 21.17 16.30
N ALA A 327 -0.66 20.57 16.98
CA ALA A 327 -1.03 20.97 18.33
C ALA A 327 0.11 20.74 19.34
N TYR A 328 0.86 19.64 19.21
CA TYR A 328 2.06 19.38 19.99
C TYR A 328 3.12 20.46 19.75
N ARG A 329 3.39 20.80 18.48
CA ARG A 329 4.30 21.89 18.12
C ARG A 329 3.88 23.24 18.70
N CYS A 330 2.58 23.53 18.73
CA CYS A 330 2.02 24.76 19.29
C CYS A 330 1.99 24.77 20.83
N GLY A 331 2.76 23.91 21.50
CA GLY A 331 2.95 23.88 22.95
C GLY A 331 2.22 22.75 23.68
N GLY A 332 1.53 21.84 22.97
CA GLY A 332 0.91 20.65 23.58
C GLY A 332 -0.17 20.95 24.61
N THR A 333 -0.81 22.12 24.52
CA THR A 333 -1.90 22.54 25.42
C THR A 333 -3.27 22.19 24.84
N LEU A 334 -4.30 22.10 25.70
CA LEU A 334 -5.68 21.92 25.23
C LEU A 334 -6.11 23.05 24.29
N LYS A 335 -5.68 24.30 24.56
CA LYS A 335 -5.92 25.43 23.67
C LYS A 335 -5.31 25.22 22.29
N ALA A 336 -4.05 24.75 22.23
CA ALA A 336 -3.39 24.44 20.97
C ALA A 336 -4.10 23.32 20.20
N LEU A 337 -4.59 22.30 20.91
CA LEU A 337 -5.38 21.22 20.32
C LEU A 337 -6.71 21.72 19.76
N LEU A 338 -7.45 22.53 20.51
CA LEU A 338 -8.73 23.09 20.07
C LEU A 338 -8.57 24.03 18.87
N LEU A 339 -7.56 24.91 18.88
CA LEU A 339 -7.31 25.83 17.78
C LEU A 339 -6.85 25.11 16.51
N SER A 340 -5.87 24.20 16.64
CA SER A 340 -5.39 23.41 15.50
C SER A 340 -6.48 22.50 14.95
N GLY A 341 -7.26 21.87 15.83
CA GLY A 341 -8.41 21.04 15.49
C GLY A 341 -9.50 21.82 14.77
N ALA A 342 -9.88 23.00 15.28
CA ALA A 342 -10.86 23.86 14.64
C ALA A 342 -10.39 24.32 13.25
N ALA A 343 -9.13 24.78 13.13
CA ALA A 343 -8.57 25.22 11.86
C ALA A 343 -8.51 24.09 10.81
N MET A 344 -8.02 22.91 11.18
CA MET A 344 -7.92 21.76 10.29
C MET A 344 -9.29 21.22 9.90
N THR A 345 -10.25 21.20 10.84
CA THR A 345 -11.63 20.79 10.56
C THR A 345 -12.32 21.78 9.63
N ALA A 346 -12.17 23.08 9.87
CA ALA A 346 -12.73 24.12 8.99
C ALA A 346 -12.16 24.02 7.57
N LEU A 347 -10.84 23.85 7.43
CA LEU A 347 -10.20 23.63 6.14
C LEU A 347 -10.73 22.36 5.45
N ALA A 348 -10.83 21.25 6.18
CA ALA A 348 -11.32 20.00 5.62
C ALA A 348 -12.77 20.12 5.13
N LEU A 349 -13.65 20.70 5.95
CA LEU A 349 -15.05 20.93 5.58
C LEU A 349 -15.16 21.87 4.38
N ALA A 350 -14.34 22.92 4.30
CA ALA A 350 -14.30 23.81 3.15
C ALA A 350 -13.88 23.08 1.87
N VAL A 351 -12.83 22.26 1.91
CA VAL A 351 -12.40 21.45 0.76
C VAL A 351 -13.48 20.44 0.36
N MET A 352 -14.09 19.74 1.33
CA MET A 352 -15.18 18.80 1.05
C MET A 352 -16.40 19.50 0.43
N ALA A 353 -16.76 20.68 0.92
CA ALA A 353 -17.85 21.48 0.37
C ALA A 353 -17.54 21.95 -1.06
N VAL A 354 -16.31 22.43 -1.32
CA VAL A 354 -15.88 22.83 -2.67
C VAL A 354 -15.92 21.64 -3.63
N VAL A 355 -15.41 20.48 -3.23
CA VAL A 355 -15.45 19.27 -4.06
C VAL A 355 -16.89 18.83 -4.31
N GLY A 356 -17.72 18.76 -3.28
CA GLY A 356 -19.12 18.35 -3.40
C GLY A 356 -19.96 19.32 -4.25
N TRP A 357 -19.69 20.62 -4.16
CA TRP A 357 -20.32 21.65 -4.99
C TRP A 357 -19.84 21.56 -6.44
N ALA A 358 -18.52 21.53 -6.67
CA ALA A 358 -17.94 21.49 -8.02
C ALA A 358 -18.28 20.19 -8.78
N SER A 359 -18.41 19.06 -8.07
CA SER A 359 -18.82 17.80 -8.67
C SER A 359 -20.34 17.70 -8.89
N GLY A 360 -21.13 18.53 -8.21
CA GLY A 360 -22.59 18.43 -8.17
C GLY A 360 -23.14 17.26 -7.35
N LEU A 361 -22.30 16.60 -6.53
CA LEU A 361 -22.67 15.38 -5.78
C LEU A 361 -22.94 15.63 -4.30
N GLY A 362 -22.49 16.77 -3.76
CA GLY A 362 -22.70 17.14 -2.36
C GLY A 362 -22.18 16.09 -1.36
N PHE A 363 -22.96 15.85 -0.30
CA PHE A 363 -22.61 14.98 0.83
C PHE A 363 -23.37 13.64 0.84
N GLY A 364 -23.95 13.22 -0.29
CA GLY A 364 -24.74 11.98 -0.38
C GLY A 364 -23.96 10.72 0.05
N TRP A 365 -22.63 10.72 -0.15
CA TRP A 365 -21.72 9.64 0.24
C TRP A 365 -21.76 9.29 1.74
N ILE A 366 -22.15 10.22 2.62
CA ILE A 366 -22.24 9.94 4.06
C ILE A 366 -23.26 8.83 4.33
N TYR A 367 -24.33 8.78 3.53
CA TYR A 367 -25.39 7.78 3.66
C TYR A 367 -25.04 6.44 3.01
N THR A 368 -23.95 6.35 2.25
CA THR A 368 -23.52 5.12 1.55
C THR A 368 -22.30 4.45 2.19
N LEU A 369 -21.79 4.97 3.32
CA LEU A 369 -20.66 4.39 4.06
C LEU A 369 -20.92 2.94 4.51
N GLY A 370 -22.20 2.60 4.72
CA GLY A 370 -22.63 1.25 5.10
C GLY A 370 -22.74 0.26 3.95
N THR A 371 -22.66 0.68 2.68
CA THR A 371 -22.91 -0.19 1.52
C THR A 371 -21.98 -1.40 1.51
N ALA A 372 -20.72 -1.24 1.93
CA ALA A 372 -19.77 -2.34 1.97
C ALA A 372 -20.21 -3.48 2.91
N ASN A 373 -21.04 -3.22 3.92
CA ASN A 373 -21.43 -4.18 4.97
C ASN A 373 -22.25 -5.38 4.46
N VAL A 374 -22.71 -5.34 3.20
CA VAL A 374 -23.36 -6.48 2.53
C VAL A 374 -22.39 -7.63 2.31
N VAL A 375 -21.08 -7.36 2.21
CA VAL A 375 -20.05 -8.37 2.05
C VAL A 375 -19.77 -9.05 3.39
N ARG A 376 -19.70 -10.38 3.37
CA ARG A 376 -19.22 -11.18 4.50
C ARG A 376 -17.79 -11.64 4.20
N SER A 377 -16.82 -10.91 4.72
CA SER A 377 -15.40 -11.17 4.41
C SER A 377 -14.79 -12.21 5.35
N TRP A 378 -14.08 -13.18 4.77
CA TRP A 378 -13.29 -14.17 5.50
C TRP A 378 -12.06 -13.56 6.19
N MET A 379 -11.59 -12.39 5.78
CA MET A 379 -10.46 -11.70 6.42
C MET A 379 -10.88 -10.78 7.57
N SER A 380 -12.18 -10.62 7.80
CA SER A 380 -12.70 -9.81 8.91
C SER A 380 -12.93 -10.70 10.14
N PRO A 381 -12.11 -10.59 11.20
CA PRO A 381 -12.33 -11.33 12.45
C PRO A 381 -13.73 -11.11 13.04
N PRO A 382 -14.31 -9.89 13.09
CA PRO A 382 -15.68 -9.69 13.54
C PRO A 382 -16.71 -10.51 12.74
N THR A 383 -16.51 -10.64 11.43
CA THR A 383 -17.38 -11.42 10.56
C THR A 383 -17.19 -12.92 10.75
N LEU A 384 -15.94 -13.40 10.83
CA LEU A 384 -15.65 -14.82 11.11
C LEU A 384 -16.25 -15.27 12.45
N LEU A 385 -16.12 -14.44 13.48
CA LEU A 385 -16.73 -14.71 14.78
C LEU A 385 -18.26 -14.80 14.68
N ALA A 386 -18.89 -13.88 13.95
CA ALA A 386 -20.34 -13.90 13.75
C ALA A 386 -20.82 -15.13 12.96
N LEU A 387 -20.09 -15.51 11.90
CA LEU A 387 -20.39 -16.70 11.11
C LEU A 387 -20.21 -17.99 11.92
N GLY A 388 -19.09 -18.11 12.64
CA GLY A 388 -18.80 -19.29 13.46
C GLY A 388 -19.79 -19.48 14.60
N THR A 389 -20.14 -18.40 15.30
CA THR A 389 -21.14 -18.44 16.37
C THR A 389 -22.55 -18.70 15.85
N GLY A 390 -22.93 -18.13 14.71
CA GLY A 390 -24.18 -18.46 14.02
C GLY A 390 -24.27 -19.95 13.67
N GLN A 391 -23.20 -20.52 13.13
CA GLN A 391 -23.14 -21.95 12.82
C GLN A 391 -23.28 -22.83 14.08
N VAL A 392 -22.63 -22.44 15.18
CA VAL A 392 -22.78 -23.14 16.46
C VAL A 392 -24.22 -23.05 16.97
N GLY A 393 -24.88 -21.89 16.85
CA GLY A 393 -26.30 -21.73 17.21
C GLY A 393 -27.22 -22.69 16.45
N ILE A 394 -26.99 -22.84 15.14
CA ILE A 394 -27.71 -23.81 14.30
C ILE A 394 -27.43 -25.25 14.76
N LEU A 395 -26.16 -25.60 14.98
CA LEU A 395 -25.76 -26.94 15.41
C LEU A 395 -26.32 -27.34 16.78
N LEU A 396 -26.49 -26.38 17.69
CA LEU A 396 -27.04 -26.59 19.02
C LEU A 396 -28.57 -26.48 19.08
N GLY A 397 -29.25 -26.24 17.95
CA GLY A 397 -30.70 -26.07 17.90
C GLY A 397 -31.21 -24.76 18.50
N LEU A 398 -30.34 -23.76 18.68
CA LEU A 398 -30.67 -22.44 19.23
C LEU A 398 -31.17 -21.45 18.15
N GLY A 399 -30.93 -21.76 16.88
CA GLY A 399 -31.31 -20.94 15.72
C GLY A 399 -30.14 -20.17 15.09
N ASP A 400 -30.40 -19.50 13.97
CA ASP A 400 -29.40 -18.67 13.29
C ASP A 400 -29.36 -17.26 13.90
N HIS A 401 -28.32 -17.00 14.69
CA HIS A 401 -28.07 -15.69 15.31
C HIS A 401 -27.00 -14.86 14.58
N THR A 402 -26.57 -15.25 13.37
CA THR A 402 -25.46 -14.63 12.63
C THR A 402 -25.62 -13.12 12.54
N THR A 403 -26.80 -12.63 12.14
CA THR A 403 -27.05 -11.20 11.93
C THR A 403 -26.97 -10.39 13.22
N ALA A 404 -27.52 -10.90 14.32
CA ALA A 404 -27.49 -10.23 15.62
C ALA A 404 -26.05 -10.15 16.15
N ILE A 405 -25.31 -11.25 16.07
CA ILE A 405 -23.91 -11.30 16.50
C ILE A 405 -23.04 -10.42 15.62
N LEU A 406 -23.31 -10.36 14.31
CA LEU A 406 -22.61 -9.47 13.39
C LEU A 406 -22.83 -7.99 13.75
N GLY A 407 -24.05 -7.61 14.14
CA GLY A 407 -24.32 -6.26 14.66
C GLY A 407 -23.51 -5.95 15.91
N LEU A 408 -23.47 -6.89 16.86
CA LEU A 408 -22.73 -6.75 18.11
C LEU A 408 -21.21 -6.68 17.90
N THR A 409 -20.63 -7.63 17.15
CA THR A 409 -19.18 -7.70 16.93
C THR A 409 -18.68 -6.50 16.14
N ARG A 410 -19.47 -5.99 15.19
CA ARG A 410 -19.16 -4.74 14.47
C ARG A 410 -19.19 -3.53 15.41
N GLY A 411 -20.19 -3.43 16.28
CA GLY A 411 -20.28 -2.36 17.29
C GLY A 411 -19.08 -2.36 18.24
N ILE A 412 -18.71 -3.54 18.75
CA ILE A 412 -17.52 -3.73 19.59
C ILE A 412 -16.24 -3.35 18.82
N GLY A 413 -16.10 -3.79 17.56
CA GLY A 413 -14.97 -3.44 16.71
C GLY A 413 -14.80 -1.94 16.53
N VAL A 414 -15.89 -1.22 16.24
CA VAL A 414 -15.89 0.25 16.12
C VAL A 414 -15.50 0.91 17.45
N LEU A 415 -16.03 0.43 18.58
CA LEU A 415 -15.66 0.95 19.90
C LEU A 415 -14.17 0.78 20.19
N ILE A 416 -13.60 -0.40 19.91
CA ILE A 416 -12.17 -0.65 20.09
C ILE A 416 -11.35 0.25 19.16
N ILE A 417 -11.75 0.42 17.90
CA ILE A 417 -11.09 1.36 16.97
C ILE A 417 -11.09 2.77 17.56
N MET A 418 -12.23 3.28 18.03
CA MET A 418 -12.32 4.63 18.61
C MET A 418 -11.39 4.81 19.82
N VAL A 419 -11.39 3.85 20.74
CA VAL A 419 -10.54 3.90 21.94
C VAL A 419 -9.06 3.86 21.56
N VAL A 420 -8.66 2.94 20.70
CA VAL A 420 -7.24 2.77 20.31
C VAL A 420 -6.75 3.94 19.48
N VAL A 421 -7.53 4.42 18.50
CA VAL A 421 -7.16 5.59 17.68
C VAL A 421 -7.11 6.85 18.54
N GLY A 422 -8.08 7.07 19.43
CA GLY A 422 -8.06 8.19 20.37
C GLY A 422 -6.82 8.16 21.26
N TRP A 423 -6.46 6.98 21.78
CA TRP A 423 -5.24 6.80 22.56
C TRP A 423 -3.95 7.02 21.74
N LEU A 424 -3.90 6.60 20.47
CA LEU A 424 -2.78 6.87 19.56
C LEU A 424 -2.63 8.38 19.29
N LEU A 425 -3.75 9.07 19.03
CA LEU A 425 -3.76 10.53 18.84
C LEU A 425 -3.24 11.26 20.09
N VAL A 426 -3.66 10.85 21.29
CA VAL A 426 -3.14 11.39 22.56
C VAL A 426 -1.65 11.08 22.74
N SER A 427 -1.19 9.90 22.30
CA SER A 427 0.22 9.52 22.39
C SER A 427 1.10 10.38 21.48
N VAL A 428 0.64 10.70 20.28
CA VAL A 428 1.32 11.64 19.36
C VAL A 428 1.25 13.07 19.89
N PHE A 429 0.10 13.51 20.40
CA PHE A 429 -0.08 14.81 21.04
C PHE A 429 0.86 15.04 22.23
N ARG A 430 1.24 13.96 22.93
CA ARG A 430 2.21 13.99 24.05
C ARG A 430 3.66 13.78 23.62
N GLY A 431 3.95 13.71 22.32
CA GLY A 431 5.29 13.47 21.78
C GLY A 431 5.85 12.08 22.07
N ARG A 432 5.02 11.10 22.46
CA ARG A 432 5.47 9.73 22.78
C ARG A 432 5.52 8.81 21.58
N LEU A 433 4.89 9.20 20.47
CA LEU A 433 4.78 8.41 19.26
C LEU A 433 4.90 9.33 18.04
N HIS A 434 5.61 8.88 17.00
CA HIS A 434 5.71 9.62 15.76
C HIS A 434 4.37 9.56 14.99
N PRO A 435 3.89 10.67 14.37
CA PRO A 435 2.59 10.72 13.69
C PRO A 435 2.37 9.63 12.64
N ILE A 436 3.42 9.29 11.87
CA ILE A 436 3.36 8.24 10.83
C ILE A 436 3.23 6.83 11.43
N GLY A 437 3.90 6.57 12.55
CA GLY A 437 3.74 5.32 13.30
C GLY A 437 2.34 5.18 13.86
N GLY A 438 1.82 6.26 14.45
CA GLY A 438 0.43 6.35 14.92
C GLY A 438 -0.58 6.10 13.81
N LEU A 439 -0.42 6.75 12.66
CA LEU A 439 -1.27 6.56 11.47
C LEU A 439 -1.26 5.11 10.98
N GLY A 440 -0.09 4.51 10.85
CA GLY A 440 0.04 3.14 10.36
C GLY A 440 -0.60 2.11 11.29
N VAL A 441 -0.42 2.25 12.61
CA VAL A 441 -1.08 1.38 13.59
C VAL A 441 -2.59 1.64 13.62
N ALA A 442 -3.03 2.89 13.56
CA ALA A 442 -4.44 3.24 13.52
C ALA A 442 -5.15 2.59 12.32
N LEU A 443 -4.58 2.72 11.11
CA LEU A 443 -5.11 2.07 9.92
C LEU A 443 -5.07 0.54 10.03
N GLY A 444 -4.02 -0.03 10.64
CA GLY A 444 -3.94 -1.47 10.93
C GLY A 444 -5.07 -1.96 11.81
N VAL A 445 -5.34 -1.28 12.93
CA VAL A 445 -6.44 -1.61 13.85
C VAL A 445 -7.80 -1.40 13.16
N THR A 446 -7.95 -0.32 12.40
CA THR A 446 -9.16 -0.06 11.61
C THR A 446 -9.42 -1.21 10.65
N VAL A 447 -8.44 -1.66 9.88
CA VAL A 447 -8.59 -2.78 8.94
C VAL A 447 -8.90 -4.08 9.68
N LEU A 448 -8.16 -4.42 10.73
CA LEU A 448 -8.34 -5.67 11.48
C LEU A 448 -9.73 -5.78 12.13
N LEU A 449 -10.32 -4.66 12.55
CA LEU A 449 -11.62 -4.64 13.20
C LEU A 449 -12.73 -4.15 12.26
N PHE A 450 -12.40 -3.90 10.99
CA PHE A 450 -13.39 -3.45 10.03
C PHE A 450 -14.37 -4.59 9.72
N PRO A 451 -15.66 -4.28 9.57
CA PRO A 451 -16.66 -5.27 9.17
C PRO A 451 -16.32 -6.05 7.91
N VAL A 452 -15.62 -5.43 6.96
CA VAL A 452 -15.36 -6.00 5.63
C VAL A 452 -13.93 -5.72 5.19
N VAL A 453 -13.09 -6.74 5.24
CA VAL A 453 -11.68 -6.61 4.85
C VAL A 453 -11.47 -7.19 3.47
N GLN A 454 -10.83 -6.44 2.58
CA GLN A 454 -10.40 -6.93 1.26
C GLN A 454 -8.86 -7.03 1.20
N PRO A 455 -8.28 -7.84 0.28
CA PRO A 455 -6.85 -8.14 0.28
C PRO A 455 -5.96 -6.89 0.29
N TRP A 456 -6.35 -5.89 -0.50
CA TRP A 456 -5.61 -4.65 -0.68
C TRP A 456 -5.77 -3.67 0.49
N TYR A 457 -6.71 -3.87 1.42
CA TYR A 457 -6.87 -3.00 2.59
C TYR A 457 -5.67 -3.11 3.54
N LEU A 458 -4.96 -4.24 3.52
CA LEU A 458 -3.73 -4.42 4.29
C LEU A 458 -2.66 -3.38 3.95
N LEU A 459 -2.65 -2.88 2.71
CA LEU A 459 -1.72 -1.84 2.28
C LEU A 459 -1.94 -0.51 3.00
N TRP A 460 -3.14 -0.28 3.55
CA TRP A 460 -3.43 0.92 4.35
C TRP A 460 -2.54 0.98 5.59
N ALA A 461 -2.25 -0.17 6.19
CA ALA A 461 -1.35 -0.27 7.33
C ALA A 461 0.10 -0.49 6.90
N ILE A 462 0.33 -1.40 5.94
CA ILE A 462 1.69 -1.83 5.56
C ILE A 462 2.51 -0.65 5.02
N ILE A 463 1.97 0.20 4.16
CA ILE A 463 2.76 1.27 3.53
C ILE A 463 3.21 2.36 4.53
N PRO A 464 2.34 2.97 5.36
CA PRO A 464 2.79 3.92 6.37
C PRO A 464 3.67 3.25 7.44
N LEU A 465 3.37 2.00 7.84
CA LEU A 465 4.23 1.28 8.78
C LEU A 465 5.58 0.90 8.16
N ALA A 466 5.68 0.67 6.85
CA ALA A 466 6.97 0.43 6.19
C ALA A 466 7.91 1.64 6.31
N ALA A 467 7.36 2.85 6.43
CA ALA A 467 8.12 4.06 6.67
C ALA A 467 8.52 4.25 8.14
N TRP A 468 8.02 3.46 9.09
CA TRP A 468 8.26 3.69 10.53
C TRP A 468 8.70 2.44 11.30
N ALA A 469 8.06 1.30 11.12
CA ALA A 469 8.34 0.07 11.87
C ALA A 469 9.54 -0.70 11.27
N THR A 470 10.59 -0.89 12.08
CA THR A 470 11.85 -1.52 11.66
C THR A 470 12.09 -2.88 12.31
N ARG A 471 11.34 -3.22 13.37
CA ARG A 471 11.57 -4.47 14.10
C ARG A 471 11.33 -5.72 13.23
N PRO A 472 12.16 -6.77 13.39
CA PRO A 472 12.00 -8.02 12.66
C PRO A 472 10.61 -8.65 12.82
N GLY A 473 10.02 -8.60 14.02
CA GLY A 473 8.70 -9.18 14.27
C GLY A 473 7.60 -8.58 13.38
N PHE A 474 7.57 -7.24 13.26
CA PHE A 474 6.64 -6.56 12.36
C PHE A 474 6.90 -6.93 10.90
N ARG A 475 8.16 -6.88 10.46
CA ARG A 475 8.52 -7.19 9.06
C ARG A 475 8.13 -8.63 8.70
N THR A 476 8.42 -9.59 9.57
CA THR A 476 8.02 -10.99 9.39
C THR A 476 6.50 -11.13 9.34
N ALA A 477 5.75 -10.47 10.22
CA ALA A 477 4.29 -10.50 10.17
C ALA A 477 3.74 -9.91 8.87
N ALA A 478 4.25 -8.74 8.44
CA ALA A 478 3.87 -8.10 7.19
C ALA A 478 4.19 -8.98 5.97
N ILE A 479 5.34 -9.67 5.97
CA ILE A 479 5.74 -10.65 4.95
C ILE A 479 4.75 -11.82 4.92
N ILE A 480 4.50 -12.47 6.06
CA ILE A 480 3.60 -13.64 6.13
C ILE A 480 2.21 -13.26 5.65
N VAL A 481 1.66 -12.15 6.15
CA VAL A 481 0.32 -11.68 5.76
C VAL A 481 0.28 -11.33 4.26
N THR A 482 1.31 -10.67 3.73
CA THR A 482 1.43 -10.36 2.29
C THR A 482 1.44 -11.63 1.45
N LEU A 483 2.19 -12.67 1.85
CA LEU A 483 2.26 -13.94 1.12
C LEU A 483 0.95 -14.72 1.19
N VAL A 484 0.38 -14.88 2.39
CA VAL A 484 -0.89 -15.59 2.58
C VAL A 484 -2.00 -14.93 1.77
N VAL A 485 -2.15 -13.61 1.92
CA VAL A 485 -3.21 -12.89 1.21
C VAL A 485 -2.93 -12.76 -0.29
N GLY A 486 -1.67 -12.59 -0.70
CA GLY A 486 -1.31 -12.52 -2.12
C GLY A 486 -1.54 -13.85 -2.85
N ILE A 487 -1.27 -14.98 -2.19
CA ILE A 487 -1.42 -16.31 -2.78
C ILE A 487 -2.89 -16.77 -2.76
N PHE A 488 -3.59 -16.58 -1.64
CA PHE A 488 -4.97 -17.09 -1.47
C PHE A 488 -6.08 -16.06 -1.77
N GLY A 489 -5.75 -14.76 -1.80
CA GLY A 489 -6.70 -13.69 -2.15
C GLY A 489 -7.32 -13.86 -3.55
N PRO A 490 -6.55 -14.18 -4.60
CA PRO A 490 -7.06 -14.45 -5.94
C PRO A 490 -8.12 -15.55 -6.03
N THR A 491 -8.00 -16.58 -5.19
CA THR A 491 -8.90 -17.74 -5.17
C THR A 491 -10.17 -17.51 -4.36
N ALA A 492 -10.24 -16.41 -3.58
CA ALA A 492 -11.36 -16.11 -2.69
C ALA A 492 -12.57 -15.48 -3.41
N ASN A 493 -12.41 -14.97 -4.65
CA ASN A 493 -13.52 -14.50 -5.48
C ASN A 493 -14.14 -15.68 -6.24
N GLY A 494 -14.69 -16.63 -5.48
CA GLY A 494 -15.13 -17.98 -5.89
C GLY A 494 -16.28 -18.06 -6.89
N ASP A 495 -16.84 -16.94 -7.36
CA ASP A 495 -17.98 -16.95 -8.28
C ASP A 495 -17.57 -17.23 -9.73
N ARG A 496 -16.27 -17.14 -10.06
CA ARG A 496 -15.81 -17.25 -11.45
C ARG A 496 -15.28 -18.62 -11.85
N PHE A 497 -14.63 -19.32 -10.92
CA PHE A 497 -13.96 -20.59 -11.21
C PHE A 497 -14.53 -21.67 -10.32
N ALA A 498 -14.81 -22.83 -10.90
CA ALA A 498 -15.21 -23.99 -10.12
C ALA A 498 -14.08 -24.41 -9.18
N LEU A 499 -14.44 -24.98 -8.02
CA LEU A 499 -13.47 -25.39 -7.00
C LEU A 499 -12.36 -26.29 -7.57
N PHE A 500 -12.71 -27.24 -8.44
CA PHE A 500 -11.73 -28.13 -9.04
C PHE A 500 -10.71 -27.36 -9.89
N GLN A 501 -11.12 -26.33 -10.64
CA GLN A 501 -10.20 -25.51 -11.43
C GLN A 501 -9.20 -24.76 -10.54
N ILE A 502 -9.68 -24.28 -9.39
CA ILE A 502 -8.83 -23.61 -8.39
C ILE A 502 -7.81 -24.60 -7.82
N VAL A 503 -8.26 -25.80 -7.46
CA VAL A 503 -7.39 -26.86 -6.92
C VAL A 503 -6.35 -27.29 -7.97
N ASP A 504 -6.77 -27.61 -9.18
CA ASP A 504 -5.89 -28.02 -10.27
C ASP A 504 -4.84 -26.95 -10.58
N ALA A 505 -5.27 -25.69 -10.71
CA ALA A 505 -4.37 -24.58 -10.97
C ALA A 505 -3.38 -24.34 -9.84
N THR A 506 -3.80 -24.54 -8.59
CA THR A 506 -2.93 -24.39 -7.41
C THR A 506 -1.91 -25.53 -7.33
N LEU A 507 -2.32 -26.77 -7.58
CA LEU A 507 -1.44 -27.93 -7.61
C LEU A 507 -0.43 -27.83 -8.75
N ALA A 508 -0.89 -27.51 -9.97
CA ALA A 508 -0.02 -27.33 -11.13
C ALA A 508 0.97 -26.17 -10.91
N SER A 509 0.50 -25.03 -10.40
CA SER A 509 1.37 -23.91 -10.03
C SER A 509 2.41 -24.32 -8.99
N THR A 510 2.02 -25.09 -7.97
CA THR A 510 2.94 -25.56 -6.92
C THR A 510 4.03 -26.46 -7.52
N ALA A 511 3.66 -27.40 -8.39
CA ALA A 511 4.60 -28.28 -9.07
C ALA A 511 5.57 -27.50 -9.99
N ILE A 512 5.05 -26.55 -10.77
CA ILE A 512 5.86 -25.70 -11.66
C ILE A 512 6.84 -24.86 -10.84
N VAL A 513 6.37 -24.20 -9.77
CA VAL A 513 7.23 -23.37 -8.90
C VAL A 513 8.27 -24.23 -8.20
N ALA A 514 7.92 -25.41 -7.71
CA ALA A 514 8.88 -26.33 -7.08
C ALA A 514 9.97 -26.77 -8.07
N ALA A 515 9.59 -27.11 -9.31
CA ALA A 515 10.53 -27.43 -10.37
C ALA A 515 11.43 -26.24 -10.74
N LEU A 516 10.86 -25.03 -10.82
CA LEU A 516 11.62 -23.80 -11.07
C LEU A 516 12.62 -23.54 -9.94
N ILE A 517 12.23 -23.68 -8.69
CA ILE A 517 13.12 -23.55 -7.53
C ILE A 517 14.25 -24.57 -7.63
N ALA A 518 13.96 -25.83 -7.95
CA ALA A 518 14.97 -26.89 -8.09
C ALA A 518 15.97 -26.59 -9.23
N VAL A 519 15.50 -26.19 -10.41
CA VAL A 519 16.36 -25.89 -11.58
C VAL A 519 17.16 -24.60 -11.38
N THR A 520 16.59 -23.61 -10.69
CA THR A 520 17.24 -22.31 -10.43
C THR A 520 17.96 -22.28 -9.09
N TYR A 521 18.05 -23.41 -8.40
CA TYR A 521 18.52 -23.49 -7.02
C TYR A 521 19.92 -22.89 -6.80
N THR A 522 20.80 -23.04 -7.81
CA THR A 522 22.16 -22.48 -7.83
C THR A 522 22.27 -21.14 -8.54
N ARG A 523 21.24 -20.72 -9.27
CA ARG A 523 21.26 -19.51 -10.11
C ARG A 523 20.61 -18.31 -9.42
N LEU A 524 19.55 -18.54 -8.66
CA LEU A 524 18.83 -17.52 -7.90
C LEU A 524 19.23 -17.55 -6.42
N PRO A 525 19.07 -16.44 -5.69
CA PRO A 525 19.47 -16.33 -4.31
C PRO A 525 18.47 -17.01 -3.37
N TRP A 526 18.20 -18.30 -3.57
CA TRP A 526 17.41 -19.13 -2.65
C TRP A 526 18.18 -19.39 -1.35
N ARG A 527 19.49 -19.62 -1.48
CA ARG A 527 20.46 -19.80 -0.40
C ARG A 527 21.03 -18.45 0.08
N ARG A 528 21.65 -18.44 1.25
CA ARG A 528 22.53 -17.32 1.64
C ARG A 528 23.69 -17.26 0.64
N LEU A 529 23.97 -16.07 0.12
CA LEU A 529 25.15 -15.86 -0.73
C LEU A 529 26.40 -16.10 0.13
N PRO A 530 27.43 -16.80 -0.39
CA PRO A 530 28.69 -16.96 0.33
C PRO A 530 29.25 -15.58 0.69
N PRO A 531 29.76 -15.37 1.92
CA PRO A 531 30.53 -14.18 2.20
C PRO A 531 31.74 -14.17 1.27
N GLU A 532 31.92 -13.09 0.51
CA GLU A 532 33.20 -12.84 -0.16
C GLU A 532 34.27 -12.72 0.93
N PRO A 533 35.49 -13.27 0.73
CA PRO A 533 36.59 -13.00 1.65
C PRO A 533 36.72 -11.49 1.79
N GLU A 534 36.73 -10.97 3.02
CA GLU A 534 37.16 -9.59 3.26
C GLU A 534 38.50 -9.43 2.53
N ALA A 535 38.58 -8.46 1.62
CA ALA A 535 39.88 -8.02 1.13
C ALA A 535 40.71 -7.74 2.38
N ALA A 536 41.87 -8.40 2.48
CA ALA A 536 42.77 -8.25 3.61
C ALA A 536 42.90 -6.75 3.93
N PRO A 537 42.88 -6.34 5.21
CA PRO A 537 43.11 -4.94 5.54
C PRO A 537 44.36 -4.51 4.80
N ASP A 538 44.26 -3.43 4.02
CA ASP A 538 45.40 -2.86 3.32
C ASP A 538 46.58 -2.88 4.30
N GLY A 539 47.60 -3.68 3.96
CA GLY A 539 48.82 -3.76 4.76
C GLY A 539 49.31 -2.33 5.00
N PRO A 540 49.92 -2.06 6.17
CA PRO A 540 50.20 -0.70 6.61
C PRO A 540 50.79 0.10 5.46
N THR A 541 50.08 1.16 5.06
CA THR A 541 50.55 2.14 4.10
C THR A 541 51.97 2.51 4.49
N ALA A 542 52.94 2.21 3.63
CA ALA A 542 54.31 2.66 3.76
C ALA A 542 54.33 4.20 3.65
N SER A 543 53.97 4.88 4.74
CA SER A 543 54.09 6.33 4.89
C SER A 543 54.52 6.73 6.29
N ASP A 544 55.25 5.87 6.99
CA ASP A 544 56.05 6.24 8.18
C ASP A 544 57.45 5.62 8.03
N ALA A 545 58.17 6.05 7.01
CA ALA A 545 59.63 5.99 7.02
C ALA A 545 60.15 7.28 7.65
N SER A 546 60.22 7.30 8.98
CA SER A 546 61.06 8.26 9.71
C SER A 546 62.51 8.09 9.25
N PRO A 547 63.26 9.15 8.91
CA PRO A 547 64.67 9.01 8.61
C PRO A 547 65.42 8.58 9.87
N GLU A 548 66.05 7.41 9.79
CA GLU A 548 67.00 6.89 10.75
C GLU A 548 68.11 7.92 11.00
N ALA A 549 68.31 8.31 12.26
CA ALA A 549 69.47 9.08 12.68
C ALA A 549 70.74 8.20 12.58
N PRO A 550 71.86 8.71 12.04
CA PRO A 550 73.05 7.90 11.88
C PRO A 550 73.68 7.60 13.25
N ALA A 551 73.86 6.30 13.52
CA ALA A 551 74.61 5.81 14.67
C ALA A 551 76.08 6.24 14.57
N ALA A 552 76.58 6.87 15.64
CA ALA A 552 78.00 7.18 15.80
C ALA A 552 78.81 5.88 16.00
N PRO A 553 79.98 5.73 15.37
CA PRO A 553 80.86 4.61 15.66
C PRO A 553 81.59 4.87 16.99
N ALA A 554 81.57 3.88 17.86
CA ALA A 554 82.44 3.82 19.03
C ALA A 554 83.78 3.20 18.64
N ASP A 555 84.82 3.70 19.31
CA ASP A 555 86.20 3.19 19.45
C ASP A 555 87.24 3.65 18.42
N ALA A 556 88.10 4.57 18.85
CA ALA A 556 89.56 4.34 18.92
C ALA A 556 90.34 5.53 19.53
N TYR A 557 90.91 5.29 20.72
CA TYR A 557 92.25 5.72 21.19
C TYR A 557 92.63 7.19 21.47
N ALA A 558 93.11 7.36 22.72
CA ALA A 558 94.39 7.95 23.14
C ALA A 558 94.54 9.48 23.37
N ASP A 559 94.73 9.79 24.66
CA ASP A 559 95.81 10.54 25.29
C ASP A 559 96.23 11.96 24.85
N SER A 560 96.46 12.76 25.90
CA SER A 560 97.36 13.94 26.01
C SER A 560 96.93 15.20 25.24
N THR A 561 96.66 16.34 25.88
CA THR A 561 97.37 17.09 26.93
C THR A 561 96.44 18.07 27.63
#